data_AF-A0A1X6WRY7-F1
#
_entry.id   AF-A0A1X6WRY7-F1
#
_cell.length_a   1.000
_cell.length_b   1.000
_cell.length_c   1.000
_cell.angle_alpha   90.00
_cell.angle_beta   90.00
_cell.angle_gamma   90.00
#
_symmetry.space_group_name_H-M   'P 1'
#
loop_
_entity.id
_entity.type
_entity.pdbx_description
1 polymer ?
#
loop_
_entity_poly.entity_id
_entity_poly.type
_entity_poly.pdbx_seq_one_letter_code
_entity_poly.pdbx_strand_id
1 'polypeptide(L)'
;MTEQLTRLGIKVTLLQRSSQLMKHMDQDMAFRIQKELEINQVVIHLNTIVTKVHTSDDVITNLETTSGENIVTDMVVLATGVVPNTKLVENLPVKIGGSGAISVNKKLQTSTPDIYAVGDVSESYSVITGKPIYRPLGSTANKMGRIVGDVLTGGTLEHRGILGTGIVRVFDLDIAYTGLSETEALAEGYEIETLYSIKPNNADYLGGKELTIKAIADKQTSRVLGAQIIGPQGADKRIDVIATAISFGAVAEDLFHLDLAYAPPFATTKDPILYTGMALDNAINKNRPLMTPHELIRLQSKGEQLQIIDTRAPKQFNVSHVPGAINIPLADLREQLKNLNKTLPTITYCNKGVTGNAAQNILINAGFEKVYNLSGGNKNYQIISELK
;
A
#
# COMPACT_ATOMS: atom_id res chain seq x y z
N MET A 1 7.28 -13.68 -13.10
CA MET A 1 7.67 -15.09 -13.34
C MET A 1 6.59 -16.05 -12.87
N THR A 2 6.29 -16.11 -11.56
CA THR A 2 5.24 -16.97 -10.97
C THR A 2 3.99 -17.07 -11.84
N GLU A 3 3.33 -15.94 -12.09
CA GLU A 3 2.11 -15.93 -12.89
C GLU A 3 2.28 -16.55 -14.29
N GLN A 4 3.35 -16.21 -15.01
CA GLN A 4 3.54 -16.66 -16.39
C GLN A 4 3.75 -18.18 -16.44
N LEU A 5 4.50 -18.73 -15.47
CA LEU A 5 4.68 -20.17 -15.35
C LEU A 5 3.36 -20.87 -14.99
N THR A 6 2.59 -20.31 -14.05
CA THR A 6 1.26 -20.85 -13.71
C THR A 6 0.32 -20.85 -14.92
N ARG A 7 0.32 -19.79 -15.74
CA ARG A 7 -0.48 -19.71 -16.99
C ARG A 7 -0.06 -20.73 -18.04
N LEU A 8 1.20 -21.17 -18.03
CA LEU A 8 1.69 -22.27 -18.88
C LEU A 8 1.31 -23.67 -18.33
N GLY A 9 0.58 -23.75 -17.22
CA GLY A 9 0.19 -25.00 -16.59
C GLY A 9 1.28 -25.62 -15.71
N ILE A 10 2.37 -24.88 -15.44
CA ILE A 10 3.44 -25.34 -14.55
C ILE A 10 3.00 -25.12 -13.10
N LYS A 11 3.16 -26.15 -12.25
CA LYS A 11 2.94 -26.01 -10.80
C LYS A 11 4.05 -25.15 -10.21
N VAL A 12 3.68 -24.06 -9.54
CA VAL A 12 4.65 -23.11 -9.00
C VAL A 12 4.62 -23.13 -7.47
N THR A 13 5.80 -23.27 -6.89
CA THR A 13 6.07 -23.00 -5.47
C THR A 13 6.90 -21.72 -5.37
N LEU A 14 6.41 -20.73 -4.62
CA LEU A 14 7.08 -19.47 -4.36
C LEU A 14 7.67 -19.48 -2.96
N LEU A 15 9.00 -19.32 -2.87
CA LEU A 15 9.73 -19.25 -1.61
C LEU A 15 10.16 -17.82 -1.35
N GLN A 16 9.84 -17.30 -0.16
CA GLN A 16 10.16 -15.93 0.24
C GLN A 16 10.81 -15.94 1.63
N ARG A 17 11.98 -15.30 1.74
CA ARG A 17 12.72 -15.21 3.01
C ARG A 17 11.97 -14.43 4.11
N SER A 18 11.16 -13.45 3.73
CA SER A 18 10.41 -12.62 4.70
C SER A 18 9.04 -13.20 5.04
N SER A 19 8.44 -12.65 6.09
CA SER A 19 7.06 -12.90 6.54
C SER A 19 5.99 -12.29 5.63
N GLN A 20 6.37 -11.65 4.53
CA GLN A 20 5.44 -11.12 3.52
C GLN A 20 6.08 -11.11 2.14
N LEU A 21 5.22 -11.07 1.12
CA LEU A 21 5.55 -10.73 -0.26
C LEU A 21 5.69 -9.21 -0.41
N MET A 22 6.27 -8.77 -1.54
CA MET A 22 6.36 -7.35 -1.95
C MET A 22 6.67 -6.38 -0.81
N LYS A 23 7.90 -6.41 -0.29
CA LYS A 23 8.35 -5.61 0.87
C LYS A 23 8.15 -4.09 0.80
N HIS A 24 7.91 -3.55 -0.40
CA HIS A 24 7.60 -2.12 -0.59
C HIS A 24 6.17 -1.75 -0.18
N MET A 25 5.31 -2.74 0.07
CA MET A 25 3.94 -2.57 0.55
C MET A 25 3.84 -2.97 2.02
N ASP A 26 2.84 -2.44 2.71
CA ASP A 26 2.56 -2.89 4.07
C ASP A 26 1.99 -4.32 4.06
N GLN A 27 2.21 -5.03 5.18
CA GLN A 27 1.93 -6.45 5.31
C GLN A 27 0.47 -6.81 4.95
N ASP A 28 -0.46 -5.94 5.32
CA ASP A 28 -1.90 -6.15 5.12
C ASP A 28 -2.32 -6.03 3.66
N MET A 29 -1.68 -5.14 2.91
CA MET A 29 -1.87 -5.05 1.46
C MET A 29 -1.14 -6.18 0.75
N ALA A 30 0.06 -6.56 1.20
CA ALA A 30 0.78 -7.72 0.68
C ALA A 30 0.02 -9.05 0.89
N PHE A 31 -0.71 -9.18 1.99
CA PHE A 31 -1.53 -10.36 2.27
C PHE A 31 -2.65 -10.56 1.24
N ARG A 32 -3.18 -9.48 0.66
CA ARG A 32 -4.16 -9.56 -0.44
C ARG A 32 -3.56 -10.18 -1.70
N ILE A 33 -2.27 -9.91 -1.94
CA ILE A 33 -1.50 -10.48 -3.05
C ILE A 33 -1.27 -11.98 -2.81
N GLN A 34 -0.95 -12.35 -1.57
CA GLN A 34 -0.80 -13.75 -1.17
C GLN A 34 -2.09 -14.53 -1.45
N LYS A 35 -3.24 -14.01 -1.03
CA LYS A 35 -4.54 -14.64 -1.31
C LYS A 35 -4.81 -14.83 -2.80
N GLU A 36 -4.47 -13.85 -3.63
CA GLU A 36 -4.64 -13.96 -5.09
C GLU A 36 -3.77 -15.06 -5.69
N LEU A 37 -2.51 -15.16 -5.25
CA LEU A 37 -1.62 -16.24 -5.67
C LEU A 37 -2.15 -17.61 -5.24
N GLU A 38 -2.66 -17.75 -4.01
CA GLU A 38 -3.25 -18.98 -3.47
C GLU A 38 -4.52 -19.40 -4.23
N ILE A 39 -5.41 -18.45 -4.57
CA ILE A 39 -6.60 -18.69 -5.41
C ILE A 39 -6.20 -19.28 -6.76
N ASN A 40 -5.05 -18.84 -7.29
CA ASN A 40 -4.48 -19.35 -8.54
C ASN A 40 -3.55 -20.56 -8.33
N GLN A 41 -3.69 -21.28 -7.21
CA GLN A 41 -3.01 -22.54 -6.91
C GLN A 41 -1.47 -22.43 -6.84
N VAL A 42 -0.94 -21.24 -6.57
CA VAL A 42 0.49 -21.07 -6.24
C VAL A 42 0.70 -21.47 -4.78
N VAL A 43 1.65 -22.38 -4.55
CA VAL A 43 2.06 -22.75 -3.18
C VAL A 43 3.06 -21.71 -2.69
N ILE A 44 2.87 -21.17 -1.48
CA ILE A 44 3.70 -20.09 -0.96
C ILE A 44 4.31 -20.52 0.37
N HIS A 45 5.64 -20.41 0.48
CA HIS A 45 6.34 -20.57 1.75
C HIS A 45 7.05 -19.26 2.11
N LEU A 46 6.51 -18.58 3.12
CA LEU A 46 7.10 -17.39 3.72
C LEU A 46 8.09 -17.81 4.82
N ASN A 47 8.99 -16.90 5.20
CA ASN A 47 10.07 -17.16 6.16
C ASN A 47 10.96 -18.36 5.77
N THR A 48 11.08 -18.65 4.48
CA THR A 48 11.81 -19.81 3.97
C THR A 48 13.02 -19.37 3.15
N ILE A 49 14.20 -19.94 3.48
CA ILE A 49 15.45 -19.72 2.74
C ILE A 49 15.88 -21.06 2.17
N VAL A 50 16.25 -21.10 0.88
CA VAL A 50 16.92 -22.25 0.27
C VAL A 50 18.39 -22.22 0.69
N THR A 51 18.84 -23.30 1.32
CA THR A 51 20.23 -23.46 1.80
C THR A 51 21.08 -24.22 0.79
N LYS A 52 20.50 -25.15 0.03
CA LYS A 52 21.21 -25.97 -0.95
C LYS A 52 20.31 -26.38 -2.11
N VAL A 53 20.87 -26.39 -3.32
CA VAL A 53 20.27 -27.00 -4.51
C VAL A 53 20.97 -28.34 -4.74
N HIS A 54 20.21 -29.43 -4.73
CA HIS A 54 20.73 -30.77 -5.00
C HIS A 54 20.51 -31.12 -6.47
N THR A 55 21.52 -31.74 -7.08
CA THR A 55 21.51 -32.13 -8.49
C THR A 55 22.00 -33.57 -8.67
N SER A 56 21.43 -34.28 -9.64
CA SER A 56 21.90 -35.59 -10.12
C SER A 56 21.97 -35.54 -11.64
N ASP A 57 23.09 -35.95 -12.23
CA ASP A 57 23.33 -35.92 -13.69
C ASP A 57 23.02 -34.55 -14.32
N ASP A 58 23.46 -33.46 -13.67
CA ASP A 58 23.21 -32.06 -14.03
C ASP A 58 21.72 -31.63 -14.03
N VAL A 59 20.83 -32.44 -13.47
CA VAL A 59 19.40 -32.14 -13.29
C VAL A 59 19.10 -31.82 -11.82
N ILE A 60 18.29 -30.79 -11.58
CA ILE A 60 17.83 -30.43 -10.22
C ILE A 60 16.92 -31.54 -9.70
N THR A 61 17.18 -32.03 -8.48
CA THR A 61 16.34 -33.06 -7.85
C THR A 61 15.47 -32.46 -6.76
N ASN A 62 16.05 -31.63 -5.89
CA ASN A 62 15.34 -30.99 -4.79
C ASN A 62 16.08 -29.78 -4.24
N LEU A 63 15.34 -28.95 -3.51
CA LEU A 63 15.83 -27.83 -2.72
C LEU A 63 15.79 -28.19 -1.25
N GLU A 64 16.89 -27.93 -0.55
CA GLU A 64 16.94 -27.96 0.92
C GLU A 64 16.64 -26.55 1.44
N THR A 65 15.82 -26.47 2.48
CA THR A 65 15.39 -25.20 3.07
C THR A 65 15.75 -25.10 4.54
N THR A 66 15.73 -23.89 5.09
CA THR A 66 15.99 -23.63 6.52
C THR A 66 15.01 -24.31 7.47
N SER A 67 13.84 -24.75 7.00
CA SER A 67 12.89 -25.55 7.81
C SER A 67 13.22 -27.05 7.81
N GLY A 68 14.22 -27.49 7.04
CA GLY A 68 14.52 -28.90 6.80
C GLY A 68 13.60 -29.56 5.77
N GLU A 69 12.66 -28.82 5.18
CA GLU A 69 11.79 -29.31 4.11
C GLU A 69 12.59 -29.47 2.80
N ASN A 70 12.39 -30.61 2.13
CA ASN A 70 12.90 -30.88 0.80
C ASN A 70 11.81 -30.61 -0.25
N ILE A 71 12.07 -29.68 -1.16
CA ILE A 71 11.12 -29.32 -2.22
C ILE A 71 11.61 -29.90 -3.54
N VAL A 72 10.90 -30.91 -4.06
CA VAL A 72 11.18 -31.50 -5.37
C VAL A 72 10.77 -30.52 -6.48
N THR A 73 11.67 -30.26 -7.43
CA THR A 73 11.39 -29.35 -8.53
C THR A 73 12.31 -29.60 -9.72
N ASP A 74 11.80 -29.31 -10.93
CA ASP A 74 12.53 -29.49 -12.18
C ASP A 74 13.31 -28.21 -12.59
N MET A 75 12.94 -27.06 -12.02
CA MET A 75 13.48 -25.76 -12.40
C MET A 75 13.46 -24.76 -11.23
N VAL A 76 14.53 -23.99 -11.10
CA VAL A 76 14.64 -22.90 -10.13
C VAL A 76 14.82 -21.57 -10.85
N VAL A 77 13.98 -20.60 -10.53
CA VAL A 77 14.13 -19.21 -10.98
C VAL A 77 14.52 -18.34 -9.81
N LEU A 78 15.76 -17.84 -9.82
CA LEU A 78 16.25 -16.92 -8.78
C LEU A 78 15.80 -15.49 -9.07
N ALA A 79 14.94 -14.95 -8.22
CA ALA A 79 14.42 -13.59 -8.29
C ALA A 79 14.50 -12.89 -6.92
N THR A 80 15.69 -12.93 -6.29
CA THR A 80 15.91 -12.50 -4.89
C THR A 80 16.27 -11.01 -4.74
N GLY A 81 16.20 -10.25 -5.83
CA GLY A 81 16.56 -8.83 -5.88
C GLY A 81 17.81 -8.58 -6.72
N VAL A 82 18.21 -7.31 -6.81
CA VAL A 82 19.38 -6.85 -7.56
C VAL A 82 20.29 -6.02 -6.65
N VAL A 83 21.59 -6.04 -6.94
CA VAL A 83 22.58 -5.18 -6.29
C VAL A 83 23.14 -4.17 -7.29
N PRO A 84 23.41 -2.93 -6.90
CA PRO A 84 24.05 -1.93 -7.76
C PRO A 84 25.39 -2.43 -8.29
N ASN A 85 25.66 -2.27 -9.59
CA ASN A 85 26.92 -2.69 -10.20
C ASN A 85 28.01 -1.61 -10.04
N THR A 86 28.63 -1.54 -8.87
CA THR A 86 29.62 -0.50 -8.51
C THR A 86 31.07 -0.89 -8.72
N LYS A 87 31.34 -2.10 -9.25
CA LYS A 87 32.69 -2.63 -9.43
C LYS A 87 33.63 -1.71 -10.22
N LEU A 88 33.09 -1.02 -11.24
CA LEU A 88 33.86 -0.09 -12.07
C LEU A 88 34.46 1.07 -11.25
N VAL A 89 33.77 1.51 -10.20
CA VAL A 89 34.12 2.71 -9.44
C VAL A 89 34.78 2.41 -8.09
N GLU A 90 34.98 1.13 -7.73
CA GLU A 90 35.58 0.72 -6.45
C GLU A 90 36.94 1.36 -6.17
N ASN A 91 37.74 1.60 -7.21
CA ASN A 91 39.07 2.20 -7.11
C ASN A 91 39.13 3.66 -7.59
N LEU A 92 37.96 4.30 -7.75
CA LEU A 92 37.84 5.71 -8.13
C LEU A 92 37.42 6.54 -6.91
N PRO A 93 37.72 7.85 -6.86
CA PRO A 93 37.25 8.74 -5.79
C PRO A 93 35.74 9.07 -5.89
N VAL A 94 34.92 8.04 -6.12
CA VAL A 94 33.46 8.09 -6.27
C VAL A 94 32.81 7.65 -4.96
N LYS A 95 31.95 8.50 -4.41
CA LYS A 95 31.22 8.24 -3.17
C LYS A 95 30.12 7.20 -3.41
N ILE A 96 30.17 6.12 -2.65
CA ILE A 96 29.09 5.13 -2.54
C ILE A 96 28.14 5.56 -1.42
N GLY A 97 26.85 5.50 -1.68
CA GLY A 97 25.80 5.81 -0.72
C GLY A 97 25.50 4.65 0.24
N GLY A 98 24.60 4.89 1.19
CA GLY A 98 24.25 3.90 2.21
C GLY A 98 23.56 2.65 1.65
N SER A 99 22.97 2.74 0.46
CA SER A 99 22.38 1.59 -0.25
C SER A 99 23.39 0.70 -0.97
N GLY A 100 24.66 1.13 -1.06
CA GLY A 100 25.67 0.49 -1.91
C GLY A 100 25.65 0.97 -3.37
N ALA A 101 24.69 1.82 -3.76
CA ALA A 101 24.67 2.48 -5.07
C ALA A 101 25.52 3.76 -5.07
N ILE A 102 25.87 4.27 -6.25
CA ILE A 102 26.67 5.50 -6.41
C ILE A 102 25.86 6.71 -5.94
N SER A 103 26.44 7.51 -5.06
CA SER A 103 25.85 8.78 -4.61
C SER A 103 26.02 9.85 -5.68
N VAL A 104 24.94 10.57 -5.99
CA VAL A 104 24.94 11.62 -7.01
C VAL A 104 24.24 12.89 -6.53
N ASN A 105 24.61 14.04 -7.11
CA ASN A 105 23.92 15.31 -6.87
C ASN A 105 22.66 15.45 -7.76
N LYS A 106 21.98 16.61 -7.72
CA LYS A 106 20.78 16.89 -8.55
C LYS A 106 21.05 16.93 -10.06
N LYS A 107 22.30 17.09 -10.47
CA LYS A 107 22.75 16.99 -11.87
C LYS A 107 23.18 15.56 -12.24
N LEU A 108 23.00 14.61 -11.31
CA LEU A 108 23.38 13.19 -11.42
C LEU A 108 24.90 12.97 -11.60
N GLN A 109 25.68 13.96 -11.18
CA GLN A 109 27.13 13.90 -11.12
C GLN A 109 27.57 13.20 -9.83
N THR A 110 28.61 12.37 -9.94
CA THR A 110 29.24 11.72 -8.77
C THR A 110 30.11 12.71 -7.99
N SER A 111 30.79 12.24 -6.93
CA SER A 111 31.79 13.07 -6.23
C SER A 111 33.08 13.31 -7.03
N THR A 112 33.30 12.59 -8.12
CA THR A 112 34.40 12.83 -9.04
C THR A 112 33.91 13.74 -10.18
N PRO A 113 34.62 14.84 -10.49
CA PRO A 113 34.32 15.67 -11.66
C PRO A 113 34.25 14.83 -12.94
N ASP A 114 33.42 15.25 -13.89
CA ASP A 114 33.25 14.60 -15.21
C ASP A 114 32.71 13.15 -15.20
N ILE A 115 32.45 12.56 -14.04
CA ILE A 115 31.81 11.24 -13.90
C ILE A 115 30.38 11.40 -13.42
N TYR A 116 29.44 10.83 -14.18
CA TYR A 116 28.01 10.82 -13.91
C TYR A 116 27.51 9.37 -13.73
N ALA A 117 26.47 9.18 -12.93
CA ALA A 117 25.85 7.88 -12.74
C ALA A 117 24.32 8.01 -12.79
N VAL A 118 23.66 7.08 -13.49
CA VAL A 118 22.22 7.09 -13.71
C VAL A 118 21.63 5.69 -13.67
N GLY A 119 20.34 5.60 -13.36
CA GLY A 119 19.62 4.33 -13.30
C GLY A 119 20.03 3.49 -12.11
N ASP A 120 19.94 2.17 -12.26
CA ASP A 120 20.02 1.20 -11.15
C ASP A 120 21.40 1.10 -10.50
N VAL A 121 22.42 1.80 -11.01
CA VAL A 121 23.74 1.89 -10.37
C VAL A 121 23.85 3.07 -9.39
N SER A 122 22.89 4.00 -9.42
CA SER A 122 22.93 5.25 -8.64
C SER A 122 21.78 5.36 -7.64
N GLU A 123 22.03 6.04 -6.54
CA GLU A 123 20.97 6.51 -5.65
C GLU A 123 20.17 7.65 -6.29
N SER A 124 18.90 7.73 -5.91
CA SER A 124 18.09 8.94 -6.04
C SER A 124 17.91 9.55 -4.64
N TYR A 125 17.05 10.55 -4.52
CA TYR A 125 16.51 10.99 -3.24
C TYR A 125 14.97 10.97 -3.26
N SER A 126 14.36 10.85 -2.09
CA SER A 126 12.91 10.88 -1.89
C SER A 126 12.37 12.30 -2.07
N VAL A 127 11.29 12.46 -2.85
CA VAL A 127 10.57 13.74 -2.98
C VAL A 127 9.95 14.18 -1.65
N ILE A 128 9.66 13.23 -0.75
CA ILE A 128 8.93 13.48 0.49
C ILE A 128 9.90 13.87 1.61
N THR A 129 10.98 13.08 1.79
CA THR A 129 11.90 13.23 2.93
C THR A 129 13.21 13.93 2.56
N GLY A 130 13.53 14.08 1.28
CA GLY A 130 14.80 14.61 0.80
C GLY A 130 16.01 13.69 1.03
N LYS A 131 15.83 12.55 1.70
CA LYS A 131 16.90 11.59 2.00
C LYS A 131 17.24 10.73 0.77
N PRO A 132 18.49 10.20 0.68
CA PRO A 132 18.85 9.23 -0.35
C PRO A 132 17.92 8.00 -0.33
N ILE A 133 17.59 7.49 -1.52
CA ILE A 133 16.74 6.30 -1.70
C ILE A 133 17.20 5.51 -2.92
N TYR A 134 17.13 4.18 -2.81
CA TYR A 134 17.43 3.25 -3.90
C TYR A 134 16.18 2.44 -4.25
N ARG A 135 15.56 2.77 -5.40
CA ARG A 135 14.41 2.06 -5.97
C ARG A 135 14.66 1.86 -7.49
N PRO A 136 15.25 0.73 -7.90
CA PRO A 136 15.67 0.48 -9.28
C PRO A 136 14.45 0.29 -10.18
N LEU A 137 14.15 1.29 -11.00
CA LEU A 137 12.97 1.35 -11.86
C LEU A 137 13.36 1.96 -13.21
N GLY A 138 12.94 1.31 -14.30
CA GLY A 138 13.25 1.76 -15.65
C GLY A 138 12.73 3.17 -15.97
N SER A 139 11.61 3.58 -15.39
CA SER A 139 11.07 4.94 -15.53
C SER A 139 12.00 6.00 -14.92
N THR A 140 12.61 5.70 -13.78
CA THR A 140 13.63 6.54 -13.14
C THR A 140 14.89 6.59 -13.99
N ALA A 141 15.38 5.44 -14.47
CA ALA A 141 16.59 5.36 -15.29
C ALA A 141 16.48 6.20 -16.57
N ASN A 142 15.35 6.13 -17.28
CA ASN A 142 15.11 6.93 -18.49
C ASN A 142 15.11 8.44 -18.21
N LYS A 143 14.44 8.88 -17.14
CA LYS A 143 14.45 10.30 -16.73
C LYS A 143 15.85 10.78 -16.39
N MET A 144 16.59 9.97 -15.62
CA MET A 144 17.97 10.29 -15.24
C MET A 144 18.89 10.41 -16.46
N GLY A 145 18.79 9.48 -17.42
CA GLY A 145 19.55 9.55 -18.67
C GLY A 145 19.26 10.82 -19.48
N ARG A 146 17.97 11.20 -19.60
CA ARG A 146 17.58 12.46 -20.29
C ARG A 146 18.16 13.70 -19.59
N ILE A 147 18.16 13.72 -18.26
CA ILE A 147 18.72 14.82 -17.47
C ILE A 147 20.23 14.91 -17.69
N VAL A 148 20.97 13.79 -17.60
CA VAL A 148 22.43 13.82 -17.83
C VAL A 148 22.76 14.24 -19.25
N GLY A 149 22.03 13.76 -20.26
CA GLY A 149 22.23 14.23 -21.64
C GLY A 149 22.04 15.74 -21.81
N ASP A 150 21.09 16.33 -21.07
CA ASP A 150 20.89 17.77 -21.01
C ASP A 150 22.06 18.49 -20.34
N VAL A 151 22.46 18.03 -19.16
CA VAL A 151 23.55 18.62 -18.37
C VAL A 151 24.87 18.60 -19.15
N LEU A 152 25.19 17.48 -19.81
CA LEU A 152 26.41 17.32 -20.61
C LEU A 152 26.44 18.24 -21.85
N THR A 153 25.28 18.72 -22.31
CA THR A 153 25.17 19.64 -23.46
C THR A 153 24.97 21.09 -23.05
N GLY A 154 25.17 21.42 -21.77
CA GLY A 154 25.06 22.79 -21.24
C GLY A 154 23.63 23.19 -20.83
N GLY A 155 22.70 22.24 -20.78
CA GLY A 155 21.34 22.45 -20.34
C GLY A 155 21.19 22.58 -18.81
N THR A 156 19.99 22.92 -18.37
CA THR A 156 19.70 23.27 -16.97
C THR A 156 18.83 22.26 -16.24
N LEU A 157 18.47 21.13 -16.86
CA LEU A 157 17.64 20.13 -16.19
C LEU A 157 18.27 19.63 -14.89
N GLU A 158 17.42 19.27 -13.95
CA GLU A 158 17.79 18.70 -12.65
C GLU A 158 16.87 17.54 -12.32
N HIS A 159 17.47 16.52 -11.70
CA HIS A 159 16.72 15.45 -11.06
C HIS A 159 15.95 16.00 -9.87
N ARG A 160 14.65 15.71 -9.81
CA ARG A 160 13.73 16.23 -8.80
C ARG A 160 13.35 15.20 -7.73
N GLY A 161 14.09 14.10 -7.66
CA GLY A 161 13.82 12.99 -6.74
C GLY A 161 12.79 12.02 -7.30
N ILE A 162 12.47 10.98 -6.51
CA ILE A 162 11.48 9.96 -6.87
C ILE A 162 10.55 9.65 -5.70
N LEU A 163 9.34 9.16 -6.03
CA LEU A 163 8.41 8.53 -5.09
C LEU A 163 8.53 7.01 -5.06
N GLY A 164 9.26 6.43 -6.01
CA GLY A 164 9.32 4.99 -6.18
C GLY A 164 7.98 4.38 -6.57
N THR A 165 7.23 5.04 -7.45
CA THR A 165 5.95 4.54 -7.96
C THR A 165 6.17 3.25 -8.75
N GLY A 166 5.47 2.19 -8.34
CA GLY A 166 5.52 0.89 -9.00
C GLY A 166 4.11 0.34 -9.20
N ILE A 167 3.99 -0.50 -10.22
CA ILE A 167 2.77 -1.28 -10.49
C ILE A 167 3.17 -2.65 -11.02
N VAL A 168 2.42 -3.68 -10.62
CA VAL A 168 2.59 -5.04 -11.10
C VAL A 168 1.22 -5.70 -11.20
N ARG A 169 1.08 -6.57 -12.20
CA ARG A 169 -0.10 -7.42 -12.36
C ARG A 169 0.17 -8.75 -11.66
N VAL A 170 -0.78 -9.21 -10.86
CA VAL A 170 -0.79 -10.54 -10.25
C VAL A 170 -2.13 -11.16 -10.57
N PHE A 171 -2.13 -12.04 -11.57
CA PHE A 171 -3.33 -12.69 -12.10
C PHE A 171 -4.41 -11.67 -12.47
N ASP A 172 -5.52 -11.65 -11.73
CA ASP A 172 -6.66 -10.78 -11.99
C ASP A 172 -6.57 -9.45 -11.25
N LEU A 173 -5.46 -9.15 -10.56
CA LEU A 173 -5.26 -7.92 -9.80
C LEU A 173 -4.16 -7.03 -10.37
N ASP A 174 -4.45 -5.74 -10.44
CA ASP A 174 -3.48 -4.66 -10.51
C ASP A 174 -3.06 -4.27 -9.09
N ILE A 175 -1.76 -4.22 -8.85
CA ILE A 175 -1.17 -3.87 -7.55
C ILE A 175 -0.21 -2.71 -7.76
N ALA A 176 -0.54 -1.56 -7.17
CA ALA A 176 0.21 -0.32 -7.36
C ALA A 176 0.59 0.31 -6.01
N TYR A 177 1.70 1.04 -5.99
CA TYR A 177 2.16 1.78 -4.81
C TYR A 177 2.96 3.02 -5.22
N THR A 178 2.96 4.04 -4.36
CA THR A 178 3.76 5.26 -4.52
C THR A 178 4.01 5.92 -3.17
N GLY A 179 5.15 6.60 -3.03
CA GLY A 179 5.51 7.31 -1.79
C GLY A 179 5.94 6.36 -0.68
N LEU A 180 5.63 6.75 0.55
CA LEU A 180 5.94 6.00 1.78
C LEU A 180 4.84 4.99 2.11
N SER A 181 5.23 3.79 2.53
CA SER A 181 4.33 2.87 3.25
C SER A 181 4.06 3.36 4.68
N GLU A 182 3.10 2.75 5.39
CA GLU A 182 2.83 3.05 6.79
C GLU A 182 4.09 2.79 7.63
N THR A 183 4.75 1.66 7.36
CA THR A 183 6.02 1.28 8.00
C THR A 183 7.12 2.32 7.74
N GLU A 184 7.29 2.77 6.50
CA GLU A 184 8.30 3.77 6.13
C GLU A 184 7.99 5.14 6.74
N ALA A 185 6.73 5.59 6.73
CA ALA A 185 6.33 6.89 7.27
C ALA A 185 6.56 6.96 8.79
N LEU A 186 6.21 5.91 9.54
CA LEU A 186 6.49 5.83 10.97
C LEU A 186 8.00 5.81 11.27
N ALA A 187 8.78 5.06 10.49
CA ALA A 187 10.24 5.00 10.66
C ALA A 187 10.92 6.35 10.37
N GLU A 188 10.33 7.15 9.49
CA GLU A 188 10.77 8.52 9.19
C GLU A 188 10.32 9.55 10.25
N GLY A 189 9.52 9.13 11.23
CA GLY A 189 9.08 9.96 12.36
C GLY A 189 7.81 10.77 12.11
N TYR A 190 7.04 10.46 11.07
CA TYR A 190 5.75 11.11 10.83
C TYR A 190 4.68 10.60 11.81
N GLU A 191 3.85 11.53 12.30
CA GLU A 191 2.56 11.17 12.87
C GLU A 191 1.56 11.01 11.73
N ILE A 192 0.93 9.84 11.61
CA ILE A 192 0.16 9.50 10.41
C ILE A 192 -1.31 9.24 10.68
N GLU A 193 -2.12 9.50 9.66
CA GLU A 193 -3.48 9.00 9.50
C GLU A 193 -3.53 8.00 8.34
N THR A 194 -4.19 6.85 8.58
CA THR A 194 -4.23 5.74 7.62
C THR A 194 -5.67 5.42 7.23
N LEU A 195 -5.98 5.61 5.96
CA LEU A 195 -7.29 5.32 5.39
C LEU A 195 -7.27 4.07 4.52
N TYR A 196 -8.27 3.21 4.69
CA TYR A 196 -8.66 2.17 3.74
C TYR A 196 -9.98 2.57 3.07
N SER A 197 -9.90 2.92 1.79
CA SER A 197 -11.06 3.30 0.95
C SER A 197 -11.37 2.17 -0.03
N ILE A 198 -12.54 1.55 0.12
CA ILE A 198 -13.02 0.49 -0.77
C ILE A 198 -14.14 1.04 -1.64
N LYS A 199 -13.87 1.21 -2.93
CA LYS A 199 -14.79 1.84 -3.90
C LYS A 199 -14.74 1.13 -5.25
N PRO A 200 -15.84 1.14 -6.01
CA PRO A 200 -15.81 0.63 -7.37
C PRO A 200 -14.94 1.53 -8.26
N ASN A 201 -14.27 0.93 -9.26
CA ASN A 201 -13.44 1.63 -10.23
C ASN A 201 -14.26 2.46 -11.23
N ASN A 202 -15.50 2.09 -11.50
CA ASN A 202 -16.46 2.81 -12.34
C ASN A 202 -17.90 2.58 -11.86
N ALA A 203 -18.91 3.02 -12.62
CA ALA A 203 -20.30 2.92 -12.19
C ALA A 203 -20.75 1.47 -11.90
N ASP A 204 -21.35 1.24 -10.72
CA ASP A 204 -21.78 -0.10 -10.27
C ASP A 204 -22.77 -0.75 -11.26
N TYR A 205 -23.69 0.03 -11.85
CA TYR A 205 -24.68 -0.46 -12.82
C TYR A 205 -24.08 -0.88 -14.18
N LEU A 206 -22.78 -0.67 -14.39
CA LEU A 206 -22.01 -1.18 -15.53
C LEU A 206 -21.03 -2.31 -15.13
N GLY A 207 -21.21 -2.91 -13.95
CA GLY A 207 -20.35 -4.00 -13.48
C GLY A 207 -19.04 -3.54 -12.86
N GLY A 208 -19.00 -2.32 -12.31
CA GLY A 208 -17.85 -1.77 -11.60
C GLY A 208 -17.28 -2.74 -10.56
N LYS A 209 -15.96 -2.81 -10.52
CA LYS A 209 -15.19 -3.70 -9.63
C LYS A 209 -14.53 -2.90 -8.53
N GLU A 210 -14.58 -3.45 -7.32
CA GLU A 210 -13.98 -2.79 -6.17
C GLU A 210 -12.46 -2.79 -6.23
N LEU A 211 -11.89 -1.63 -5.93
CA LEU A 211 -10.49 -1.48 -5.59
C LEU A 211 -10.36 -0.99 -4.14
N THR A 212 -9.28 -1.39 -3.50
CA THR A 212 -8.91 -0.97 -2.14
C THR A 212 -7.74 0.00 -2.25
N ILE A 213 -7.93 1.24 -1.79
CA ILE A 213 -6.87 2.22 -1.62
C ILE A 213 -6.50 2.28 -0.14
N LYS A 214 -5.26 1.95 0.20
CA LYS A 214 -4.64 2.35 1.47
C LYS A 214 -3.89 3.66 1.23
N ALA A 215 -4.27 4.73 1.92
CA ALA A 215 -3.63 6.04 1.79
C ALA A 215 -3.10 6.50 3.15
N ILE A 216 -1.93 7.14 3.12
CA ILE A 216 -1.19 7.58 4.30
C ILE A 216 -0.98 9.09 4.18
N ALA A 217 -1.36 9.83 5.21
CA ALA A 217 -1.14 11.27 5.30
C ALA A 217 -0.52 11.66 6.63
N ASP A 218 0.28 12.72 6.62
CA ASP A 218 0.83 13.33 7.83
C ASP A 218 -0.27 14.08 8.60
N LYS A 219 -0.43 13.79 9.88
CA LYS A 219 -1.41 14.44 10.76
C LYS A 219 -1.07 15.91 11.03
N GLN A 220 0.20 16.29 10.97
CA GLN A 220 0.62 17.65 11.28
C GLN A 220 0.40 18.61 10.11
N THR A 221 0.68 18.16 8.89
CA THR A 221 0.61 19.01 7.68
C THR A 221 -0.50 18.66 6.72
N SER A 222 -1.23 17.56 6.96
CA SER A 222 -2.21 16.97 6.04
C SER A 222 -1.62 16.54 4.69
N ARG A 223 -0.29 16.57 4.49
CA ARG A 223 0.35 16.13 3.25
C ARG A 223 0.10 14.65 3.02
N VAL A 224 -0.25 14.29 1.79
CA VAL A 224 -0.30 12.89 1.39
C VAL A 224 1.13 12.36 1.26
N LEU A 225 1.43 11.29 1.99
CA LEU A 225 2.78 10.70 2.05
C LEU A 225 2.90 9.46 1.15
N GLY A 226 1.81 8.74 0.93
CA GLY A 226 1.86 7.56 0.08
C GLY A 226 0.52 6.88 -0.09
N ALA A 227 0.47 5.95 -1.04
CA ALA A 227 -0.68 5.11 -1.26
C ALA A 227 -0.30 3.74 -1.82
N GLN A 228 -1.14 2.76 -1.52
CA GLN A 228 -1.11 1.40 -2.05
C GLN A 228 -2.51 1.07 -2.56
N ILE A 229 -2.61 0.53 -3.77
CA ILE A 229 -3.88 0.24 -4.43
C ILE A 229 -3.88 -1.19 -4.94
N ILE A 230 -4.94 -1.93 -4.62
CA ILE A 230 -5.15 -3.29 -5.14
C ILE A 230 -6.59 -3.39 -5.64
N GLY A 231 -6.76 -3.87 -6.86
CA GLY A 231 -8.06 -4.16 -7.44
C GLY A 231 -7.92 -4.72 -8.85
N PRO A 232 -8.98 -5.29 -9.42
CA PRO A 232 -8.88 -5.95 -10.72
C PRO A 232 -8.80 -4.99 -11.91
N GLN A 233 -9.08 -3.70 -11.69
CA GLN A 233 -8.97 -2.69 -12.72
C GLN A 233 -8.87 -1.29 -12.10
N GLY A 234 -8.10 -0.42 -12.74
CA GLY A 234 -8.10 1.01 -12.49
C GLY A 234 -7.18 1.45 -11.36
N ALA A 235 -6.31 0.57 -10.86
CA ALA A 235 -5.27 0.92 -9.89
C ALA A 235 -4.21 1.83 -10.52
N ASP A 236 -3.87 1.60 -11.77
CA ASP A 236 -3.01 2.43 -12.64
C ASP A 236 -3.45 3.90 -12.66
N LYS A 237 -4.70 4.17 -13.03
CA LYS A 237 -5.24 5.55 -13.10
C LYS A 237 -5.14 6.24 -11.75
N ARG A 238 -5.48 5.54 -10.66
CA ARG A 238 -5.54 6.15 -9.32
C ARG A 238 -4.15 6.36 -8.74
N ILE A 239 -3.22 5.43 -8.96
CA ILE A 239 -1.87 5.60 -8.46
C ILE A 239 -1.16 6.75 -9.16
N ASP A 240 -1.38 6.96 -10.46
CA ASP A 240 -0.77 8.06 -11.21
C ASP A 240 -1.30 9.42 -10.76
N VAL A 241 -2.60 9.53 -10.45
CA VAL A 241 -3.19 10.75 -9.86
C VAL A 241 -2.56 11.02 -8.48
N ILE A 242 -2.46 10.02 -7.61
CA ILE A 242 -1.87 10.20 -6.27
C ILE A 242 -0.38 10.53 -6.38
N ALA A 243 0.38 9.83 -7.22
CA ALA A 243 1.80 10.09 -7.42
C ALA A 243 2.03 11.52 -7.93
N THR A 244 1.15 12.01 -8.80
CA THR A 244 1.18 13.40 -9.27
C THR A 244 0.89 14.38 -8.13
N ALA A 245 -0.17 14.14 -7.36
CA ALA A 245 -0.53 15.00 -6.22
C ALA A 245 0.60 15.09 -5.17
N ILE A 246 1.18 13.95 -4.78
CA ILE A 246 2.31 13.91 -3.83
C ILE A 246 3.53 14.66 -4.38
N SER A 247 3.80 14.54 -5.69
CA SER A 247 4.93 15.22 -6.33
C SER A 247 4.82 16.75 -6.27
N PHE A 248 3.60 17.29 -6.17
CA PHE A 248 3.33 18.72 -5.98
C PHE A 248 3.09 19.11 -4.52
N GLY A 249 3.25 18.19 -3.58
CA GLY A 249 3.09 18.45 -2.15
C GLY A 249 1.63 18.60 -1.70
N ALA A 250 0.68 18.03 -2.44
CA ALA A 250 -0.74 18.12 -2.13
C ALA A 250 -1.08 17.65 -0.71
N VAL A 251 -2.00 18.37 -0.08
CA VAL A 251 -2.66 17.95 1.16
C VAL A 251 -3.89 17.09 0.86
N ALA A 252 -4.40 16.38 1.87
CA ALA A 252 -5.54 15.48 1.74
C ALA A 252 -6.78 16.17 1.13
N GLU A 253 -7.05 17.42 1.51
CA GLU A 253 -8.17 18.21 0.99
C GLU A 253 -8.08 18.44 -0.53
N ASP A 254 -6.87 18.67 -1.07
CA ASP A 254 -6.67 18.94 -2.50
C ASP A 254 -7.21 17.81 -3.38
N LEU A 255 -7.14 16.55 -2.91
CA LEU A 255 -7.63 15.39 -3.65
C LEU A 255 -9.15 15.45 -3.91
N PHE A 256 -9.92 16.13 -3.06
CA PHE A 256 -11.35 16.34 -3.29
C PHE A 256 -11.61 17.38 -4.39
N HIS A 257 -10.72 18.35 -4.56
CA HIS A 257 -10.86 19.45 -5.51
C HIS A 257 -10.39 19.11 -6.93
N LEU A 258 -9.85 17.91 -7.16
CA LEU A 258 -9.41 17.46 -8.48
C LEU A 258 -10.60 17.32 -9.45
N ASP A 259 -10.51 17.97 -10.61
CA ASP A 259 -11.45 17.83 -11.73
C ASP A 259 -11.05 16.64 -12.62
N LEU A 260 -11.48 15.44 -12.22
CA LEU A 260 -11.12 14.19 -12.90
C LEU A 260 -12.15 13.82 -13.98
N ALA A 261 -11.67 13.31 -15.11
CA ALA A 261 -12.52 12.89 -16.22
C ALA A 261 -13.55 11.83 -15.79
N TYR A 262 -14.82 12.09 -16.14
CA TYR A 262 -15.95 11.25 -15.78
C TYR A 262 -16.81 10.90 -16.99
N ALA A 263 -17.02 9.60 -17.18
CA ALA A 263 -18.21 9.02 -17.77
C ALA A 263 -18.44 7.65 -17.10
N PRO A 264 -19.69 7.13 -17.06
CA PRO A 264 -20.00 5.90 -16.32
C PRO A 264 -19.10 4.67 -16.58
N PRO A 265 -18.60 4.43 -17.81
CA PRO A 265 -17.68 3.31 -18.06
C PRO A 265 -16.30 3.44 -17.40
N PHE A 266 -15.87 4.65 -17.03
CA PHE A 266 -14.50 4.94 -16.60
C PHE A 266 -14.37 5.38 -15.14
N ALA A 267 -15.43 5.94 -14.56
CA ALA A 267 -15.41 6.47 -13.20
C ALA A 267 -16.81 6.49 -12.56
N THR A 268 -16.83 6.56 -11.24
CA THR A 268 -18.00 6.98 -10.46
C THR A 268 -18.13 8.50 -10.47
N THR A 269 -19.31 9.03 -10.14
CA THR A 269 -19.56 10.49 -10.06
C THR A 269 -18.62 11.22 -9.11
N LYS A 270 -18.19 10.55 -8.05
CA LYS A 270 -17.03 10.93 -7.24
C LYS A 270 -16.00 9.83 -7.38
N ASP A 271 -14.85 10.12 -7.99
CA ASP A 271 -13.80 9.13 -8.15
C ASP A 271 -13.33 8.61 -6.77
N PRO A 272 -12.87 7.35 -6.66
CA PRO A 272 -12.22 6.85 -5.45
C PRO A 272 -11.16 7.80 -4.84
N ILE A 273 -10.43 8.57 -5.65
CA ILE A 273 -9.47 9.58 -5.16
C ILE A 273 -10.15 10.69 -4.34
N LEU A 274 -11.28 11.21 -4.83
CA LEU A 274 -12.01 12.27 -4.14
C LEU A 274 -12.52 11.78 -2.78
N TYR A 275 -13.02 10.54 -2.71
CA TYR A 275 -13.41 9.93 -1.44
C TYR A 275 -12.24 9.76 -0.47
N THR A 276 -11.06 9.38 -0.99
CA THR A 276 -9.84 9.25 -0.20
C THR A 276 -9.45 10.59 0.43
N GLY A 277 -9.43 11.67 -0.37
CA GLY A 277 -9.18 13.03 0.11
C GLY A 277 -10.15 13.47 1.19
N MET A 278 -11.44 13.38 0.90
CA MET A 278 -12.50 13.75 1.85
C MET A 278 -12.38 13.02 3.19
N ALA A 279 -12.10 11.71 3.16
CA ALA A 279 -12.05 10.90 4.38
C ALA A 279 -10.79 11.18 5.21
N LEU A 280 -9.63 11.38 4.58
CA LEU A 280 -8.40 11.78 5.26
C LEU A 280 -8.53 13.19 5.85
N ASP A 281 -9.02 14.16 5.07
CA ASP A 281 -9.24 15.52 5.55
C ASP A 281 -10.24 15.56 6.73
N ASN A 282 -11.35 14.83 6.64
CA ASN A 282 -12.30 14.74 7.75
C ASN A 282 -11.64 14.18 9.02
N ALA A 283 -10.77 13.17 8.88
CA ALA A 283 -10.09 12.52 9.98
C ALA A 283 -9.09 13.45 10.67
N ILE A 284 -8.28 14.17 9.89
CA ILE A 284 -7.21 15.03 10.40
C ILE A 284 -7.78 16.38 10.88
N ASN A 285 -8.59 17.04 10.05
CA ASN A 285 -8.96 18.44 10.24
C ASN A 285 -10.35 18.67 10.83
N LYS A 286 -11.25 17.67 10.80
CA LYS A 286 -12.67 17.87 11.15
C LYS A 286 -13.16 16.99 12.32
N ASN A 287 -12.21 16.47 13.11
CA ASN A 287 -12.51 15.63 14.27
C ASN A 287 -13.45 14.47 13.91
N ARG A 288 -13.13 13.75 12.82
CA ARG A 288 -13.80 12.50 12.41
C ARG A 288 -12.78 11.37 12.34
N PRO A 289 -12.13 11.04 13.47
CA PRO A 289 -10.99 10.15 13.47
C PRO A 289 -11.37 8.77 12.94
N LEU A 290 -10.40 8.13 12.29
CA LEU A 290 -10.52 6.76 11.83
C LEU A 290 -9.87 5.83 12.87
N MET A 291 -10.32 4.59 12.91
CA MET A 291 -9.58 3.52 13.58
C MET A 291 -9.27 2.45 12.55
N THR A 292 -8.00 2.02 12.48
CA THR A 292 -7.62 0.92 11.59
C THR A 292 -7.99 -0.42 12.23
N PRO A 293 -8.23 -1.49 11.43
CA PRO A 293 -8.44 -2.82 12.00
C PRO A 293 -7.27 -3.31 12.86
N HIS A 294 -6.01 -3.00 12.51
CA HIS A 294 -4.85 -3.33 13.34
C HIS A 294 -4.93 -2.68 14.72
N GLU A 295 -5.28 -1.39 14.77
CA GLU A 295 -5.44 -0.68 16.03
C GLU A 295 -6.57 -1.27 16.87
N LEU A 296 -7.72 -1.55 16.25
CA LEU A 296 -8.86 -2.15 16.94
C LEU A 296 -8.50 -3.52 17.53
N ILE A 297 -7.90 -4.41 16.74
CA ILE A 297 -7.46 -5.74 17.19
C ILE A 297 -6.46 -5.61 18.35
N ARG A 298 -5.52 -4.66 18.26
CA ARG A 298 -4.54 -4.39 19.33
C ARG A 298 -5.20 -3.89 20.63
N LEU A 299 -6.24 -3.07 20.55
CA LEU A 299 -6.96 -2.60 21.73
C LEU A 299 -7.80 -3.73 22.35
N GLN A 300 -8.46 -4.55 21.51
CA GLN A 300 -9.20 -5.72 21.98
C GLN A 300 -8.31 -6.75 22.66
N SER A 301 -7.11 -7.03 22.13
CA SER A 301 -6.17 -7.98 22.73
C SER A 301 -5.60 -7.51 24.07
N LYS A 302 -5.63 -6.20 24.34
CA LYS A 302 -5.29 -5.60 25.63
C LYS A 302 -6.45 -5.61 26.64
N GLY A 303 -7.64 -6.05 26.23
CA GLY A 303 -8.84 -6.05 27.07
C GLY A 303 -9.44 -4.66 27.31
N GLU A 304 -9.14 -3.69 26.44
CA GLU A 304 -9.73 -2.35 26.51
C GLU A 304 -11.26 -2.43 26.35
N GLN A 305 -12.00 -1.68 27.18
CA GLN A 305 -13.45 -1.62 27.06
C GLN A 305 -13.85 -0.68 25.90
N LEU A 306 -14.35 -1.28 24.82
CA LEU A 306 -14.75 -0.58 23.60
C LEU A 306 -16.23 -0.79 23.32
N GLN A 307 -16.89 0.26 22.81
CA GLN A 307 -18.27 0.18 22.31
C GLN A 307 -18.26 0.07 20.78
N ILE A 308 -18.38 -1.16 20.26
CA ILE A 308 -18.28 -1.41 18.82
C ILE A 308 -19.69 -1.56 18.22
N ILE A 309 -20.06 -0.69 17.29
CA ILE A 309 -21.41 -0.62 16.72
C ILE A 309 -21.36 -1.00 15.24
N ASP A 310 -22.02 -2.11 14.90
CA ASP A 310 -22.23 -2.54 13.52
C ASP A 310 -23.54 -1.96 12.97
N THR A 311 -23.43 -1.06 12.00
CA THR A 311 -24.57 -0.33 11.44
C THR A 311 -25.26 -1.05 10.28
N ARG A 312 -24.89 -2.30 10.00
CA ARG A 312 -25.42 -3.09 8.89
C ARG A 312 -26.75 -3.75 9.26
N ALA A 313 -27.43 -4.29 8.26
CA ALA A 313 -28.60 -5.12 8.49
C ALA A 313 -28.23 -6.39 9.28
N PRO A 314 -29.12 -6.94 10.12
CA PRO A 314 -28.85 -8.13 10.93
C PRO A 314 -28.38 -9.34 10.13
N LYS A 315 -28.91 -9.52 8.91
CA LYS A 315 -28.47 -10.60 8.01
C LYS A 315 -26.97 -10.52 7.67
N GLN A 316 -26.41 -9.33 7.50
CA GLN A 316 -24.99 -9.15 7.21
C GLN A 316 -24.13 -9.33 8.46
N PHE A 317 -24.61 -8.87 9.61
CA PHE A 317 -23.96 -9.07 10.91
C PHE A 317 -23.82 -10.56 11.26
N ASN A 318 -24.87 -11.34 11.02
CA ASN A 318 -24.90 -12.78 11.31
C ASN A 318 -23.94 -13.60 10.42
N VAL A 319 -23.53 -13.09 9.25
CA VAL A 319 -22.55 -13.77 8.38
C VAL A 319 -21.13 -13.59 8.92
N SER A 320 -20.76 -12.36 9.25
CA SER A 320 -19.48 -12.03 9.89
C SER A 320 -19.56 -10.64 10.49
N HIS A 321 -18.87 -10.41 11.61
CA HIS A 321 -18.82 -9.11 12.27
C HIS A 321 -17.50 -8.99 13.07
N VAL A 322 -17.22 -7.78 13.55
CA VAL A 322 -16.12 -7.55 14.49
C VAL A 322 -16.50 -8.19 15.83
N PRO A 323 -15.65 -9.01 16.46
CA PRO A 323 -15.94 -9.62 17.76
C PRO A 323 -16.36 -8.57 18.81
N GLY A 324 -17.42 -8.86 19.55
CA GLY A 324 -17.96 -7.95 20.57
C GLY A 324 -18.80 -6.79 20.03
N ALA A 325 -19.04 -6.71 18.70
CA ALA A 325 -19.90 -5.68 18.14
C ALA A 325 -21.38 -5.88 18.50
N ILE A 326 -22.07 -4.79 18.80
CA ILE A 326 -23.52 -4.71 18.90
C ILE A 326 -24.11 -4.28 17.55
N ASN A 327 -25.08 -5.03 17.05
CA ASN A 327 -25.75 -4.69 15.80
C ASN A 327 -26.85 -3.65 16.02
N ILE A 328 -26.66 -2.45 15.51
CA ILE A 328 -27.64 -1.36 15.52
C ILE A 328 -27.68 -0.79 14.11
N PRO A 329 -28.60 -1.26 13.24
CA PRO A 329 -28.74 -0.73 11.89
C PRO A 329 -28.84 0.80 11.90
N LEU A 330 -28.26 1.46 10.90
CA LEU A 330 -28.16 2.93 10.87
C LEU A 330 -29.52 3.64 11.07
N ALA A 331 -30.60 3.05 10.54
CA ALA A 331 -31.95 3.59 10.67
C ALA A 331 -32.42 3.64 12.14
N ASP A 332 -32.02 2.67 12.94
CA ASP A 332 -32.45 2.50 14.32
C ASP A 332 -31.53 3.25 15.31
N LEU A 333 -30.34 3.67 14.87
CA LEU A 333 -29.29 4.22 15.73
C LEU A 333 -29.77 5.40 16.57
N ARG A 334 -30.58 6.31 16.01
CA ARG A 334 -31.07 7.50 16.72
C ARG A 334 -31.96 7.15 17.92
N GLU A 335 -32.78 6.12 17.78
CA GLU A 335 -33.68 5.66 18.85
C GLU A 335 -32.91 4.89 19.95
N GLN A 336 -31.80 4.26 19.57
CA GLN A 336 -30.96 3.45 20.44
C GLN A 336 -29.88 4.27 21.19
N LEU A 337 -29.72 5.57 20.92
CA LEU A 337 -28.69 6.41 21.54
C LEU A 337 -28.72 6.38 23.08
N LYS A 338 -29.92 6.27 23.67
CA LYS A 338 -30.13 6.21 25.13
C LYS A 338 -29.57 4.94 25.79
N ASN A 339 -29.35 3.88 25.00
CA ASN A 339 -28.86 2.59 25.48
C ASN A 339 -27.33 2.48 25.37
N LEU A 340 -26.67 3.52 24.88
CA LEU A 340 -25.24 3.54 24.60
C LEU A 340 -24.50 4.44 25.60
N ASN A 341 -23.27 4.06 25.92
CA ASN A 341 -22.43 4.84 26.82
C ASN A 341 -21.68 5.93 26.02
N LYS A 342 -21.85 7.19 26.43
CA LYS A 342 -21.23 8.36 25.78
C LYS A 342 -19.75 8.55 26.09
N THR A 343 -19.25 7.99 27.19
CA THR A 343 -17.86 8.17 27.63
C THR A 343 -16.94 7.06 27.13
N LEU A 344 -17.50 5.90 26.74
CA LEU A 344 -16.71 4.81 26.18
C LEU A 344 -16.23 5.17 24.76
N PRO A 345 -14.96 4.84 24.41
CA PRO A 345 -14.51 4.88 23.03
C PRO A 345 -15.45 4.06 22.14
N THR A 346 -16.08 4.73 21.19
CA THR A 346 -17.10 4.14 20.34
C THR A 346 -16.56 3.98 18.92
N ILE A 347 -16.67 2.78 18.35
CA ILE A 347 -16.24 2.48 16.99
C ILE A 347 -17.47 2.11 16.18
N THR A 348 -17.78 2.88 15.14
CA THR A 348 -18.87 2.55 14.22
C THR A 348 -18.32 1.97 12.94
N TYR A 349 -19.04 1.03 12.34
CA TYR A 349 -18.68 0.53 11.02
C TYR A 349 -19.86 0.00 10.23
N CYS A 350 -19.63 -0.11 8.92
CA CYS A 350 -20.45 -0.91 8.01
C CYS A 350 -19.55 -1.78 7.13
N ASN A 351 -19.99 -2.23 5.95
CA ASN A 351 -19.15 -3.08 5.10
C ASN A 351 -17.87 -2.39 4.61
N LYS A 352 -17.93 -1.08 4.30
CA LYS A 352 -16.85 -0.32 3.64
C LYS A 352 -16.57 1.05 4.29
N GLY A 353 -17.13 1.32 5.47
CA GLY A 353 -16.96 2.58 6.20
C GLY A 353 -17.87 3.76 5.81
N VAL A 354 -18.73 3.64 4.78
CA VAL A 354 -19.61 4.74 4.33
C VAL A 354 -20.73 5.05 5.34
N THR A 355 -21.62 4.09 5.61
CA THR A 355 -22.69 4.27 6.61
C THR A 355 -22.14 4.27 8.04
N GLY A 356 -20.98 3.66 8.28
CA GLY A 356 -20.24 3.81 9.53
C GLY A 356 -19.87 5.27 9.82
N ASN A 357 -19.45 6.04 8.81
CA ASN A 357 -19.20 7.48 8.96
C ASN A 357 -20.47 8.28 9.24
N ALA A 358 -21.62 7.91 8.65
CA ALA A 358 -22.89 8.54 8.98
C ALA A 358 -23.26 8.32 10.46
N ALA A 359 -23.08 7.09 10.97
CA ALA A 359 -23.27 6.78 12.38
C ALA A 359 -22.31 7.55 13.30
N GLN A 360 -21.03 7.66 12.92
CA GLN A 360 -20.05 8.46 13.65
C GLN A 360 -20.54 9.90 13.83
N ASN A 361 -21.04 10.53 12.76
CA ASN A 361 -21.59 11.88 12.82
C ASN A 361 -22.82 11.99 13.74
N ILE A 362 -23.72 11.00 13.71
CA ILE A 362 -24.90 10.96 14.60
C ILE A 362 -24.46 10.92 16.07
N LEU A 363 -23.49 10.06 16.40
CA LEU A 363 -23.00 9.90 17.77
C LEU A 363 -22.25 11.14 18.27
N ILE A 364 -21.37 11.72 17.45
CA ILE A 364 -20.66 12.97 17.81
C ILE A 364 -21.67 14.07 18.10
N ASN A 365 -22.68 14.26 17.24
CA ASN A 365 -23.72 15.27 17.47
C ASN A 365 -24.63 14.95 18.67
N ALA A 366 -24.68 13.70 19.11
CA ALA A 366 -25.38 13.28 20.32
C ALA A 366 -24.53 13.41 21.61
N GLY A 367 -23.31 13.92 21.50
CA GLY A 367 -22.41 14.19 22.64
C GLY A 367 -21.58 12.99 23.10
N PHE A 368 -21.26 12.05 22.22
CA PHE A 368 -20.30 10.98 22.51
C PHE A 368 -18.87 11.55 22.45
N GLU A 369 -18.05 11.22 23.43
CA GLU A 369 -16.75 11.89 23.65
C GLU A 369 -15.69 11.46 22.61
N LYS A 370 -15.62 10.17 22.29
CA LYS A 370 -14.63 9.60 21.39
C LYS A 370 -15.31 8.63 20.41
N VAL A 371 -15.45 9.04 19.16
CA VAL A 371 -16.13 8.24 18.13
C VAL A 371 -15.25 8.07 16.91
N TYR A 372 -14.93 6.83 16.57
CA TYR A 372 -14.12 6.44 15.43
C TYR A 372 -14.98 5.75 14.37
N ASN A 373 -14.64 5.92 13.11
CA ASN A 373 -15.15 5.08 12.04
C ASN A 373 -14.10 4.01 11.68
N LEU A 374 -14.49 2.74 11.62
CA LEU A 374 -13.57 1.67 11.26
C LEU A 374 -13.17 1.78 9.78
N SER A 375 -11.89 2.04 9.55
CA SER A 375 -11.30 2.27 8.24
C SER A 375 -11.43 1.03 7.35
N GLY A 376 -12.10 1.17 6.20
CA GLY A 376 -12.45 0.06 5.30
C GLY A 376 -13.58 -0.86 5.77
N GLY A 377 -14.14 -0.62 6.96
CA GLY A 377 -15.28 -1.36 7.52
C GLY A 377 -15.02 -2.85 7.77
N ASN A 378 -16.11 -3.61 7.93
CA ASN A 378 -16.05 -5.06 8.18
C ASN A 378 -15.29 -5.80 7.08
N LYS A 379 -15.44 -5.40 5.81
CA LYS A 379 -14.77 -6.10 4.71
C LYS A 379 -13.25 -6.05 4.85
N ASN A 380 -12.71 -4.89 5.24
CA ASN A 380 -11.28 -4.76 5.51
C ASN A 380 -10.88 -5.50 6.79
N TYR A 381 -11.69 -5.38 7.84
CA TYR A 381 -11.46 -6.06 9.12
C TYR A 381 -11.32 -7.57 8.96
N GLN A 382 -12.25 -8.23 8.24
CA GLN A 382 -12.21 -9.69 8.08
C GLN A 382 -10.90 -10.13 7.39
N ILE A 383 -10.46 -9.42 6.36
CA ILE A 383 -9.18 -9.72 5.69
C ILE A 383 -8.00 -9.57 6.65
N ILE A 384 -7.96 -8.49 7.45
CA ILE A 384 -6.87 -8.25 8.39
C ILE A 384 -6.90 -9.25 9.56
N SER A 385 -8.08 -9.69 9.99
CA SER A 385 -8.21 -10.67 11.08
C SER A 385 -7.71 -12.07 10.71
N GLU A 386 -7.58 -12.36 9.42
CA GLU A 386 -6.98 -13.60 8.92
C GLU A 386 -5.44 -13.55 8.86
N LEU A 387 -4.87 -12.36 8.98
CA LEU A 387 -3.42 -12.15 9.00
C LEU A 387 -2.89 -12.66 10.35
N LYS A 388 -2.21 -13.82 10.31
CA LYS A 388 -1.68 -14.52 11.48
C LYS A 388 -0.33 -13.98 11.94
#